data_AF-A0A7U6QL06-F1
#
_entry.id   AF-A0A7U6QL06-F1
#
_cell.length_a   1.000
_cell.length_b   1.000
_cell.length_c   1.000
_cell.angle_alpha   90.00
_cell.angle_beta   90.00
_cell.angle_gamma   90.00
#
_symmetry.space_group_name_H-M   'P 1'
#
loop_
_entity.id
_entity.type
_entity.pdbx_description
1 polymer ?
#
loop_
_entity_poly.entity_id
_entity_poly.type
_entity_poly.pdbx_seq_one_letter_code
_entity_poly.pdbx_strand_id
1 'polypeptide(L)'
;MVCGYEWKRRKELKMKLEFEKQQINNEIIRICNYASLKISYQILMLILAVMSVIQMLSSGTIVSFWLLIVGILLPLFVGRLFRGKQSMSQTFILSTLVEKYKYSDSKYHSLANSFLFEVLFLILWQYSNQRGVNENYIISILPSLMIIFTIIIRLGCYFAFWMLIKYKLRYNRL
;
A
#
# COMPACT_ATOMS: atom_id res chain seq x y z
N MET A 1 -0.70 -51.58 -21.82
CA MET A 1 0.03 -50.72 -20.85
C MET A 1 0.01 -49.21 -21.18
N VAL A 2 -0.75 -48.74 -22.18
CA VAL A 2 -0.76 -47.31 -22.60
C VAL A 2 -1.64 -46.41 -21.72
N CYS A 3 -2.69 -46.96 -21.10
CA CYS A 3 -3.69 -46.21 -20.33
C CYS A 3 -3.12 -45.56 -19.03
N GLY A 4 -2.16 -46.21 -18.38
CA GLY A 4 -1.53 -45.69 -17.15
C GLY A 4 -0.64 -44.47 -17.38
N TYR A 5 0.04 -44.40 -18.54
CA TYR A 5 0.91 -43.29 -18.90
C TYR A 5 0.12 -42.02 -19.22
N GLU A 6 -1.01 -42.14 -19.92
CA GLU A 6 -1.88 -40.98 -20.19
C GLU A 6 -2.50 -40.39 -18.93
N TRP A 7 -2.93 -41.25 -17.99
CA TRP A 7 -3.56 -40.80 -16.75
C TRP A 7 -2.57 -40.05 -15.85
N LYS A 8 -1.33 -40.56 -15.75
CA LYS A 8 -0.24 -39.89 -15.03
C LYS A 8 0.10 -38.53 -15.65
N ARG A 9 0.21 -38.47 -16.99
CA ARG A 9 0.47 -37.22 -17.72
C ARG A 9 -0.65 -36.18 -17.55
N ARG A 10 -1.93 -36.60 -17.55
CA ARG A 10 -3.07 -35.70 -17.29
C ARG A 10 -3.06 -35.14 -15.87
N LYS A 11 -2.68 -35.94 -14.87
CA LYS A 11 -2.54 -35.46 -13.48
C LYS A 11 -1.40 -34.46 -13.32
N GLU A 12 -0.26 -34.74 -13.92
CA GLU A 12 0.89 -33.83 -13.91
C GLU A 12 0.58 -32.49 -14.60
N LEU A 13 -0.13 -32.52 -15.72
CA LEU A 13 -0.61 -31.32 -16.42
C LEU A 13 -1.58 -30.50 -15.55
N LYS A 14 -2.54 -31.15 -14.88
CA LYS A 14 -3.47 -30.45 -13.99
C LYS A 14 -2.76 -29.77 -12.83
N MET A 15 -1.83 -30.46 -12.17
CA MET A 15 -1.06 -29.87 -11.06
C MET A 15 -0.21 -28.69 -11.50
N LYS A 16 0.45 -28.77 -12.67
CA LYS A 16 1.21 -27.64 -13.23
C LYS A 16 0.31 -26.43 -13.50
N LEU A 17 -0.87 -26.67 -14.06
CA LEU A 17 -1.82 -25.60 -14.42
C LEU A 17 -2.44 -24.94 -13.19
N GLU A 18 -2.67 -25.69 -12.11
CA GLU A 18 -3.08 -25.15 -10.81
C GLU A 18 -1.98 -24.31 -10.16
N PHE A 19 -0.73 -24.77 -10.23
CA PHE A 19 0.43 -24.04 -9.71
C PHE A 19 0.65 -22.72 -10.45
N GLU A 20 0.59 -22.72 -11.79
CA GLU A 20 0.68 -21.51 -12.60
C GLU A 20 -0.44 -20.52 -12.30
N LYS A 21 -1.69 -21.01 -12.18
CA LYS A 21 -2.84 -20.17 -11.77
C LYS A 21 -2.61 -19.52 -10.41
N GLN A 22 -2.05 -20.27 -9.46
CA GLN A 22 -1.76 -19.76 -8.13
C GLN A 22 -0.65 -18.70 -8.16
N GLN A 23 0.40 -18.91 -8.96
CA GLN A 23 1.47 -17.93 -9.15
C GLN A 23 0.95 -16.63 -9.78
N ILE A 24 0.16 -16.72 -10.86
CA ILE A 24 -0.47 -15.56 -11.50
C ILE A 24 -1.36 -14.80 -10.52
N ASN A 25 -2.18 -15.51 -9.75
CA ASN A 25 -3.05 -14.88 -8.77
C ASN A 25 -2.25 -14.16 -7.67
N ASN A 26 -1.15 -14.75 -7.21
CA ASN A 26 -0.24 -14.12 -6.25
C ASN A 26 0.42 -12.85 -6.80
N GLU A 27 0.85 -12.85 -8.07
CA GLU A 27 1.39 -11.66 -8.73
C GLU A 27 0.33 -10.55 -8.82
N ILE A 28 -0.90 -10.88 -9.21
CA ILE A 28 -2.00 -9.92 -9.26
C ILE A 28 -2.26 -9.31 -7.88
N ILE A 29 -2.30 -10.14 -6.83
CA ILE A 29 -2.50 -9.66 -5.45
C ILE A 29 -1.39 -8.66 -5.07
N ARG A 30 -0.12 -8.98 -5.35
CA ARG A 30 1.01 -8.09 -5.04
C ARG A 30 0.92 -6.76 -5.78
N ILE A 31 0.61 -6.78 -7.07
CA ILE A 31 0.49 -5.56 -7.88
C ILE A 31 -0.70 -4.72 -7.43
N CYS A 32 -1.85 -5.35 -7.14
CA CYS A 32 -3.03 -4.65 -6.59
C CYS A 32 -2.71 -4.00 -5.24
N ASN A 33 -2.03 -4.73 -4.35
CA ASN A 33 -1.61 -4.21 -3.05
C ASN A 33 -0.65 -3.04 -3.18
N TYR A 34 0.33 -3.10 -4.09
CA TYR A 34 1.24 -1.99 -4.33
C TYR A 34 0.53 -0.77 -4.93
N ALA A 35 -0.32 -0.97 -5.93
CA ALA A 35 -1.05 0.12 -6.57
C ALA A 35 -2.02 0.81 -5.60
N SER A 36 -2.77 0.03 -4.80
CA SER A 36 -3.67 0.57 -3.78
C SER A 36 -2.89 1.32 -2.70
N LEU A 37 -1.79 0.74 -2.21
CA LEU A 37 -0.94 1.35 -1.20
C LEU A 37 -0.35 2.68 -1.69
N LYS A 38 0.10 2.74 -2.95
CA LYS A 38 0.67 3.96 -3.55
C LYS A 38 -0.34 5.10 -3.59
N ILE A 39 -1.57 4.82 -4.02
CA ILE A 39 -2.62 5.84 -4.09
C ILE A 39 -3.10 6.25 -2.70
N SER A 40 -3.33 5.28 -1.80
CA SER A 40 -3.73 5.60 -0.42
C SER A 40 -2.67 6.44 0.30
N TYR A 41 -1.39 6.15 0.06
CA TYR A 41 -0.27 6.91 0.61
C TYR A 41 -0.25 8.35 0.09
N GLN A 42 -0.42 8.54 -1.23
CA GLN A 42 -0.48 9.88 -1.82
C GLN A 42 -1.66 10.70 -1.30
N ILE A 43 -2.83 10.07 -1.11
CA ILE A 43 -4.01 10.74 -0.56
C ILE A 43 -3.76 11.10 0.91
N LEU A 44 -3.20 10.20 1.72
CA LEU A 44 -2.84 10.49 3.11
C LEU A 44 -1.88 11.68 3.21
N MET A 45 -0.83 11.68 2.38
CA MET A 45 0.12 12.78 2.29
C MET A 45 -0.54 14.11 1.89
N LEU A 46 -1.49 14.08 0.96
CA LEU A 46 -2.27 15.26 0.59
C LEU A 46 -3.11 15.78 1.76
N ILE A 47 -3.79 14.90 2.50
CA ILE A 47 -4.57 15.27 3.68
C ILE A 47 -3.66 15.88 4.74
N LEU A 48 -2.52 15.25 5.04
CA LEU A 48 -1.53 15.78 5.98
C LEU A 48 -1.05 17.17 5.58
N ALA A 49 -0.80 17.40 4.28
CA ALA A 49 -0.40 18.71 3.76
C ALA A 49 -1.51 19.76 3.89
N VAL A 50 -2.75 19.43 3.57
CA VAL A 50 -3.88 20.36 3.73
C VAL A 50 -4.09 20.71 5.20
N MET A 51 -4.07 19.70 6.09
CA MET A 51 -4.23 19.92 7.52
C MET A 51 -3.08 20.73 8.11
N SER A 52 -1.85 20.57 7.62
CA SER A 52 -0.71 21.35 8.11
C SER A 52 -0.82 22.82 7.76
N VAL A 53 -1.31 23.14 6.55
CA VAL A 53 -1.60 24.52 6.13
C VAL A 53 -2.71 25.14 6.98
N ILE A 54 -3.83 24.43 7.18
CA ILE A 54 -4.94 24.91 8.02
C ILE A 54 -4.45 25.23 9.43
N GLN A 55 -3.65 24.33 10.02
CA GLN A 55 -3.15 24.52 11.38
C GLN A 55 -2.14 25.66 11.51
N MET A 56 -1.29 25.84 10.50
CA MET A 56 -0.32 26.95 10.46
C MET A 56 -1.03 28.31 10.46
N LEU A 57 -2.22 28.39 9.86
CA LEU A 57 -3.07 29.58 9.87
C LEU A 57 -3.83 29.77 11.19
N SER A 58 -4.06 28.70 11.98
CA SER A 58 -4.91 28.73 13.18
C SER A 58 -4.16 28.83 14.52
N SER A 59 -2.86 29.12 14.53
CA SER A 59 -1.98 29.31 15.71
C SER A 59 -1.57 28.07 16.52
N GLY A 60 -1.95 26.85 16.14
CA GLY A 60 -1.67 25.66 16.95
C GLY A 60 -0.30 25.02 16.70
N THR A 61 0.73 25.50 17.40
CA THR A 61 2.15 25.11 17.27
C THR A 61 2.42 23.60 17.43
N ILE A 62 1.74 22.92 18.35
CA ILE A 62 1.97 21.49 18.63
C ILE A 62 1.43 20.58 17.52
N VAL A 63 0.27 20.91 16.96
CA VAL A 63 -0.34 20.12 15.87
C VAL A 63 0.44 20.31 14.57
N SER A 64 0.90 21.53 14.29
CA SER A 64 1.77 21.81 13.14
C SER A 64 3.09 21.03 13.23
N PHE A 65 3.66 20.86 14.43
CA PHE A 65 4.86 20.05 14.63
C PHE A 65 4.64 18.57 14.28
N TRP A 66 3.56 17.96 14.76
CA TRP A 66 3.21 16.57 14.42
C TRP A 66 2.98 16.40 12.91
N LEU A 67 2.24 17.31 12.29
CA LEU A 67 1.96 17.26 10.86
C LEU A 67 3.23 17.43 9.99
N LEU A 68 4.21 18.23 10.43
CA LEU A 68 5.50 18.37 9.75
C LEU A 68 6.33 17.08 9.88
N ILE A 69 6.35 16.46 11.06
CA ILE A 69 7.06 15.18 11.27
C ILE A 69 6.46 14.09 10.37
N VAL A 70 5.14 13.90 10.42
CA VAL A 70 4.47 12.82 9.69
C VAL A 70 4.44 13.10 8.19
N GLY A 71 4.18 14.34 7.78
CA GLY A 71 3.98 14.69 6.37
C GLY A 71 5.25 15.04 5.58
N ILE A 72 6.39 15.34 6.23
CA ILE A 72 7.60 15.79 5.50
C ILE A 72 8.85 15.02 5.94
N LEU A 73 9.17 15.02 7.23
CA LEU A 73 10.42 14.42 7.72
C LEU A 73 10.43 12.89 7.55
N LEU A 74 9.31 12.25 7.84
CA LEU A 74 9.21 10.80 7.83
C LEU A 74 9.31 10.19 6.40
N PRO A 75 8.57 10.68 5.39
CA PRO A 75 8.74 10.24 4.00
C PRO A 75 10.17 10.39 3.49
N LEU A 76 10.84 11.49 3.85
CA LEU A 76 12.23 11.76 3.45
C LEU A 76 13.22 10.82 4.14
N PHE A 77 13.03 10.53 5.43
CA PHE A 77 13.92 9.67 6.19
C PHE A 77 13.78 8.20 5.79
N VAL A 78 12.54 7.71 5.68
CA VAL A 78 12.24 6.33 5.25
C VAL A 78 12.67 6.14 3.79
N GLY A 79 12.38 7.11 2.91
CA GLY A 79 12.82 7.08 1.52
C GLY A 79 14.33 7.02 1.35
N ARG A 80 15.12 7.50 2.32
CA ARG A 80 16.60 7.36 2.33
C ARG A 80 17.08 6.05 2.93
N LEU A 81 16.49 5.60 4.04
CA LEU A 81 16.91 4.36 4.72
C LEU A 81 16.72 3.10 3.86
N PHE A 82 15.66 3.09 3.04
CA PHE A 82 15.33 1.94 2.20
C PHE A 82 15.76 2.11 0.73
N ARG A 83 16.47 3.20 0.39
CA ARG A 83 17.04 3.42 -0.93
C ARG A 83 18.28 2.53 -1.11
N GLY A 84 18.09 1.32 -1.64
CA GLY A 84 19.19 0.49 -2.15
C GLY A 84 19.37 -0.91 -1.54
N LYS A 85 18.49 -1.35 -0.63
CA LYS A 85 18.54 -2.73 -0.12
C LYS A 85 17.43 -3.55 -0.75
N GLN A 86 17.77 -4.30 -1.80
CA GLN A 86 17.11 -5.50 -2.35
C GLN A 86 16.91 -5.41 -3.87
N SER A 87 17.89 -5.94 -4.62
CA SER A 87 17.66 -6.51 -5.95
C SER A 87 17.60 -8.03 -5.81
N MET A 88 16.40 -8.60 -5.74
CA MET A 88 16.19 -9.93 -6.29
C MET A 88 15.43 -9.74 -7.59
N SER A 89 16.02 -10.15 -8.70
CA SER A 89 15.28 -10.24 -9.97
C SER A 89 14.34 -11.44 -9.85
N GLN A 90 13.14 -11.24 -9.31
CA GLN A 90 12.06 -12.19 -9.53
C GLN A 90 11.63 -12.08 -11.00
N THR A 91 11.72 -13.18 -11.75
CA THR A 91 11.09 -13.31 -13.06
C THR A 91 9.58 -13.37 -12.87
N PHE A 92 8.89 -12.30 -13.27
CA PHE A 92 7.44 -12.22 -13.22
C PHE A 92 6.83 -12.85 -14.47
N ILE A 93 5.77 -13.64 -14.29
CA ILE A 93 4.99 -14.23 -15.39
C ILE A 93 4.26 -13.10 -16.14
N LEU A 94 3.78 -12.10 -15.41
CA LEU A 94 3.04 -10.94 -15.93
C LEU A 94 3.92 -9.68 -16.05
N SER A 95 5.00 -9.77 -16.82
CA SER A 95 5.97 -8.67 -17.01
C SER A 95 5.33 -7.36 -17.49
N THR A 96 4.31 -7.44 -18.36
CA THR A 96 3.56 -6.29 -18.88
C THR A 96 2.78 -5.54 -17.79
N LEU A 97 2.24 -6.22 -16.77
CA LEU A 97 1.62 -5.54 -15.62
C LEU A 97 2.66 -4.90 -14.71
N VAL A 98 3.78 -5.58 -14.48
CA VAL A 98 4.86 -5.05 -13.64
C VAL A 98 5.40 -3.74 -14.21
N GLU A 99 5.61 -3.68 -15.52
CA GLU A 99 6.07 -2.48 -16.22
C GLU A 99 5.02 -1.36 -16.17
N LYS A 100 3.76 -1.69 -16.46
CA LYS A 100 2.65 -0.72 -16.44
C LYS A 100 2.47 -0.04 -15.10
N TYR A 101 2.54 -0.82 -14.01
CA TYR A 101 2.39 -0.29 -12.65
C TYR A 101 3.73 0.15 -12.04
N LYS A 102 4.86 -0.01 -12.77
CA LYS A 102 6.23 0.28 -12.30
C LYS A 102 6.52 -0.38 -10.95
N TYR A 103 6.06 -1.62 -10.79
CA TYR A 103 6.23 -2.42 -9.59
C TYR A 103 7.69 -2.84 -9.38
N SER A 104 8.14 -2.84 -8.14
CA SER A 104 9.40 -3.45 -7.70
C SER A 104 9.26 -3.77 -6.23
N ASP A 105 9.77 -4.91 -5.78
CA ASP A 105 9.71 -5.30 -4.36
C ASP A 105 10.37 -4.25 -3.46
N SER A 106 11.49 -3.66 -3.89
CA SER A 106 12.15 -2.56 -3.17
C SER A 106 11.23 -1.35 -2.96
N LYS A 107 10.50 -0.93 -4.00
CA LYS A 107 9.55 0.18 -3.93
C LYS A 107 8.35 -0.17 -3.08
N TYR A 108 7.84 -1.40 -3.19
CA TYR A 108 6.74 -1.87 -2.36
C TYR A 108 7.10 -1.88 -0.89
N HIS A 109 8.24 -2.47 -0.50
CA HIS A 109 8.69 -2.50 0.88
C HIS A 109 9.00 -1.12 1.44
N SER A 110 9.68 -0.26 0.68
CA SER A 110 9.94 1.13 1.09
C SER A 110 8.64 1.89 1.34
N LEU A 111 7.66 1.76 0.45
CA LEU A 111 6.36 2.41 0.57
C LEU A 111 5.53 1.84 1.73
N ALA A 112 5.54 0.52 1.89
CA ALA A 112 4.83 -0.16 2.99
C ALA A 112 5.39 0.23 4.36
N ASN A 113 6.72 0.32 4.48
CA ASN A 113 7.36 0.78 5.70
C ASN A 113 7.04 2.26 5.96
N SER A 114 7.08 3.11 4.92
CA SER A 114 6.73 4.54 5.06
C SER A 114 5.31 4.69 5.58
N PHE A 115 4.35 3.98 4.97
CA PHE A 115 2.97 3.96 5.40
C PHE A 115 2.80 3.45 6.85
N LEU A 116 3.49 2.36 7.21
CA LEU A 116 3.42 1.79 8.56
C LEU A 116 3.94 2.79 9.60
N PHE A 117 5.06 3.44 9.33
CA PHE A 117 5.57 4.49 10.19
C PHE A 117 4.59 5.66 10.28
N GLU A 118 4.00 6.13 9.18
CA GLU A 118 3.00 7.22 9.23
C GLU A 118 1.81 6.86 10.13
N VAL A 119 1.25 5.66 9.98
CA VAL A 119 0.17 5.19 10.86
C VAL A 119 0.62 5.12 12.31
N LEU A 120 1.82 4.61 12.59
CA LEU A 120 2.37 4.55 13.94
C LEU A 120 2.51 5.94 14.56
N PHE A 121 2.99 6.92 13.79
CA PHE A 121 3.10 8.29 14.26
C PHE A 121 1.74 8.97 14.45
N LEU A 122 0.74 8.69 13.62
CA LEU A 122 -0.65 9.14 13.84
C LEU A 122 -1.23 8.57 15.14
N ILE A 123 -0.93 7.30 15.46
CA ILE A 123 -1.32 6.67 16.73
C ILE A 123 -0.61 7.33 17.91
N LEU A 124 0.69 7.58 17.79
CA LEU A 124 1.46 8.29 18.82
C LEU A 124 0.92 9.71 19.06
N TRP A 125 0.55 10.42 17.99
CA TRP A 125 -0.08 11.73 18.09
C TRP A 125 -1.43 11.65 18.82
N GLN A 126 -2.27 10.68 18.47
CA GLN A 126 -3.53 10.43 19.19
C GLN A 126 -3.29 10.17 20.68
N TYR A 127 -2.30 9.33 21.01
CA TYR A 127 -1.93 9.00 22.39
C TYR A 127 -1.44 10.23 23.17
N SER A 128 -0.61 11.06 22.53
CA SER A 128 -0.12 12.32 23.11
C SER A 128 -1.27 13.28 23.40
N ASN A 129 -2.24 13.40 22.49
CA ASN A 129 -3.39 14.28 22.67
C ASN A 129 -4.34 13.82 23.79
N GLN A 130 -4.45 12.51 24.02
CA GLN A 130 -5.30 11.96 25.09
C GLN A 130 -4.71 12.15 26.50
N ARG A 131 -3.38 12.27 26.62
CA ARG A 131 -2.70 12.55 27.91
C ARG A 131 -2.64 14.04 28.25
N GLY A 132 -2.74 14.91 27.25
CA GLY A 132 -2.86 16.35 27.47
C GLY A 132 -4.31 16.70 27.81
N VAL A 133 -4.52 17.55 28.82
CA VAL A 133 -5.82 18.19 29.11
C VAL A 133 -6.10 19.21 28.01
N ASN A 134 -6.33 18.75 26.78
CA ASN A 134 -6.68 19.60 25.64
C ASN A 134 -8.20 19.56 25.48
N GLU A 135 -8.85 20.69 25.78
CA GLU A 135 -10.30 20.88 25.71
C GLU A 135 -10.87 20.82 24.27
N ASN A 136 -9.99 20.84 23.25
CA ASN A 136 -10.38 20.83 21.84
C ASN A 136 -10.58 19.39 21.32
N TYR A 137 -11.79 18.88 21.50
CA TYR A 137 -12.28 17.56 21.04
C TYR A 137 -12.00 17.27 19.55
N ILE A 138 -12.03 18.29 18.69
CA ILE A 138 -11.79 18.13 17.24
C ILE A 138 -10.34 17.72 16.96
N ILE A 139 -9.38 18.29 17.69
CA ILE A 139 -7.94 18.03 17.49
C ILE A 139 -7.56 16.63 18.01
N SER A 140 -8.22 16.16 19.07
CA SER A 140 -7.92 14.84 19.65
C SER A 140 -8.42 13.67 18.79
N ILE A 141 -9.48 13.88 18.00
CA ILE A 141 -10.08 12.84 17.14
C ILE A 141 -9.55 12.88 15.71
N LEU A 142 -8.93 13.98 15.29
CA LEU A 142 -8.42 14.14 13.94
C LEU A 142 -7.49 12.99 13.48
N PRO A 143 -6.51 12.51 14.29
CA PRO A 143 -5.62 11.43 13.86
C PRO A 143 -6.36 10.10 13.62
N SER A 144 -7.38 9.80 14.44
CA SER A 144 -8.15 8.56 14.29
C SER A 144 -9.04 8.59 13.05
N LEU A 145 -9.66 9.74 12.74
CA LEU A 145 -10.39 9.94 11.49
C LEU A 145 -9.48 9.76 10.27
N MET A 146 -8.26 10.29 10.31
CA MET A 146 -7.29 10.12 9.22
C MET A 146 -6.92 8.66 9.01
N ILE A 147 -6.71 7.89 10.08
CA ILE A 147 -6.42 6.44 9.99
C ILE A 147 -7.61 5.70 9.36
N ILE A 148 -8.82 5.91 9.88
CA ILE A 148 -10.03 5.24 9.39
C ILE A 148 -10.25 5.54 7.90
N PHE A 149 -10.18 6.82 7.53
CA PHE A 149 -10.36 7.27 6.15
C PHE A 149 -9.33 6.62 5.21
N THR A 150 -8.08 6.54 5.64
CA THR A 150 -7.00 5.93 4.86
C THR A 150 -7.22 4.43 4.65
N ILE A 151 -7.70 3.70 5.67
CA ILE A 151 -8.01 2.27 5.56
C ILE A 151 -9.15 2.06 4.56
N ILE A 152 -10.22 2.85 4.65
CA ILE A 152 -11.39 2.75 3.75
C ILE A 152 -10.95 2.99 2.30
N ILE A 153 -10.18 4.05 2.04
CA ILE A 153 -9.65 4.34 0.69
C ILE A 153 -8.81 3.18 0.19
N ARG A 154 -7.89 2.65 1.03
CA ARG A 154 -7.01 1.56 0.62
C ARG A 154 -7.79 0.31 0.22
N LEU A 155 -8.82 -0.05 0.99
CA LEU A 155 -9.70 -1.17 0.67
C LEU A 155 -10.48 -0.93 -0.63
N GLY A 156 -11.04 0.28 -0.80
CA GLY A 156 -11.74 0.66 -2.02
C GLY A 156 -10.86 0.61 -3.27
N CYS A 157 -9.67 1.21 -3.20
CA CYS A 157 -8.68 1.16 -4.28
C CYS A 157 -8.24 -0.28 -4.57
N TYR A 158 -7.96 -1.08 -3.55
CA TYR A 158 -7.58 -2.48 -3.73
C TYR A 158 -8.65 -3.26 -4.50
N PHE A 159 -9.93 -3.13 -4.09
CA PHE A 159 -11.03 -3.80 -4.76
C PHE A 159 -11.21 -3.31 -6.21
N ALA A 160 -11.09 -2.00 -6.44
CA ALA A 160 -11.16 -1.44 -7.79
C ALA A 160 -10.05 -1.98 -8.71
N PHE A 161 -8.79 -1.99 -8.25
CA PHE A 161 -7.67 -2.55 -9.03
C PHE A 161 -7.82 -4.05 -9.28
N TRP A 162 -8.27 -4.79 -8.27
CA TRP A 162 -8.53 -6.22 -8.38
C TRP A 162 -9.55 -6.53 -9.48
N MET A 163 -10.69 -5.82 -9.47
CA MET A 163 -11.74 -5.96 -10.49
C MET A 163 -11.23 -5.55 -11.87
N LEU A 164 -10.52 -4.42 -11.98
CA LEU A 164 -9.98 -3.92 -13.24
C LEU A 164 -8.95 -4.87 -13.87
N ILE A 165 -8.04 -5.42 -13.07
CA ILE A 165 -7.02 -6.35 -13.55
C ILE A 165 -7.65 -7.68 -13.95
N LYS A 166 -8.56 -8.23 -13.15
CA LYS A 166 -9.31 -9.45 -13.51
C LYS A 166 -10.13 -9.28 -14.77
N TYR A 167 -10.81 -8.15 -14.93
CA TYR A 167 -11.57 -7.84 -16.14
C TYR A 167 -10.64 -7.79 -17.36
N LYS A 168 -9.50 -7.09 -17.26
CA LYS A 168 -8.53 -7.02 -18.36
C LYS A 168 -7.93 -8.38 -18.72
N LEU A 169 -7.65 -9.23 -17.74
CA LEU A 169 -7.15 -10.59 -17.99
C LEU A 169 -8.19 -11.52 -18.62
N ARG A 170 -9.48 -11.29 -18.37
CA ARG A 170 -10.58 -12.08 -18.96
C ARG A 170 -10.87 -11.68 -20.41
N TYR A 171 -10.79 -10.39 -20.74
CA TYR A 171 -11.24 -9.86 -22.03
C TYR A 171 -10.11 -9.43 -22.99
N ASN A 172 -8.88 -9.23 -22.49
CA ASN A 172 -7.70 -8.98 -23.31
C ASN A 172 -6.68 -10.10 -23.06
N ARG A 173 -6.17 -10.72 -24.14
CA ARG A 173 -4.88 -11.39 -24.07
C ARG A 173 -3.83 -10.29 -23.87
N LEU A 174 -3.35 -10.14 -22.64
CA LEU A 174 -2.13 -9.41 -22.33
C LEU A 174 -0.93 -10.04 -23.06
#